data_AF-A0A7C2DA49-F1
#
_entry.id   AF-A0A7C2DA49-F1
#
_cell.length_a   1.000
_cell.length_b   1.000
_cell.length_c   1.000
_cell.angle_alpha   90.00
_cell.angle_beta   90.00
_cell.angle_gamma   90.00
#
_symmetry.space_group_name_H-M   'P 1'
#
loop_
_entity.id
_entity.type
_entity.pdbx_description
1 polymer ?
#
loop_
_entity_poly.entity_id
_entity_poly.type
_entity_poly.pdbx_seq_one_letter_code
_entity_poly.pdbx_strand_id
1 'polypeptide(L)'
;MVAQNEARSQVVARALLPGAEVAFHQDGTATWTAAMTAECPWCGTCNDLVGESITLAPNEAWGLLQAAHRYLPVAAWREVARAVLDAMNGPQD
;
A
#
# COMPACT_ATOMS: atom_id res chain seq x y z
N MET A 1 -0.40 26.21 -0.40
CA MET A 1 0.10 25.34 0.70
C MET A 1 -0.94 24.26 0.90
N VAL A 2 -0.73 23.08 0.29
CA VAL A 2 -1.62 21.93 0.53
C VAL A 2 -1.23 21.39 1.90
N ALA A 3 -2.13 21.52 2.86
CA ALA A 3 -1.97 20.97 4.19
C ALA A 3 -1.78 19.45 4.05
N GLN A 4 -0.54 18.99 4.22
CA GLN A 4 -0.25 17.61 4.55
C GLN A 4 -0.85 17.40 5.95
N ASN A 5 -2.12 17.01 5.97
CA ASN A 5 -2.80 16.55 7.16
C ASN A 5 -2.16 15.20 7.50
N GLU A 6 -1.00 15.22 8.16
CA GLU A 6 -0.42 14.06 8.81
C GLU A 6 -1.27 13.68 10.02
N ALA A 7 -2.53 13.30 9.77
CA ALA A 7 -3.13 12.26 10.58
C ALA A 7 -2.16 11.09 10.44
N ARG A 8 -1.41 10.78 11.50
CA ARG A 8 -0.55 9.60 11.54
C ARG A 8 -1.44 8.37 11.46
N SER A 9 -1.87 7.99 10.26
CA SER A 9 -2.67 6.80 10.04
C SER A 9 -1.82 5.61 10.44
N GLN A 10 -2.18 4.98 11.56
CA GLN A 10 -1.44 3.87 12.14
C GLN A 10 -1.33 2.73 11.12
N VAL A 11 -0.12 2.22 10.94
CA VAL A 11 0.11 1.03 10.10
C VAL A 11 -0.45 -0.18 10.84
N VAL A 12 -1.41 -0.87 10.22
CA VAL A 12 -2.07 -2.07 10.77
C VAL A 12 -1.49 -3.36 10.22
N ALA A 13 -0.88 -3.33 9.03
CA ALA A 13 -0.13 -4.46 8.50
C ALA A 13 0.96 -4.02 7.53
N ARG A 14 1.96 -4.89 7.36
CA ARG A 14 3.01 -4.75 6.34
C ARG A 14 3.11 -6.02 5.51
N ALA A 15 3.21 -5.87 4.20
CA ALA A 15 3.47 -6.96 3.28
C ALA A 15 4.80 -6.71 2.56
N LEU A 16 5.69 -7.71 2.59
CA LEU A 16 6.91 -7.71 1.79
C LEU A 16 6.61 -8.41 0.46
N LEU A 17 6.69 -7.64 -0.61
CA LEU A 17 6.57 -8.11 -1.98
C LEU A 17 7.97 -8.17 -2.61
N PRO A 18 8.18 -8.97 -3.67
CA PRO A 18 9.45 -8.96 -4.39
C PRO A 18 9.77 -7.55 -4.89
N GLY A 19 10.77 -6.91 -4.29
CA GLY A 19 11.15 -5.53 -4.61
C GLY A 19 10.21 -4.44 -4.05
N ALA A 20 9.38 -4.72 -3.04
CA ALA A 20 8.60 -3.65 -2.42
C ALA A 20 8.19 -3.97 -0.99
N GLU A 21 7.98 -2.92 -0.20
CA GLU A 21 7.25 -3.01 1.06
C GLU A 21 5.96 -2.22 0.93
N VAL A 22 4.86 -2.82 1.37
CA VAL A 22 3.54 -2.19 1.41
C VAL A 22 3.11 -2.08 2.87
N ALA A 23 2.81 -0.88 3.31
CA ALA A 23 2.19 -0.60 4.59
C ALA A 23 0.70 -0.33 4.37
N PHE A 24 -0.16 -1.05 5.08
CA PHE A 24 -1.59 -0.79 5.10
C PHE A 24 -1.94 0.01 6.34
N HIS A 25 -2.78 1.02 6.17
CA HIS A 25 -3.15 1.96 7.22
C HIS A 25 -4.57 1.72 7.71
N GLN A 26 -4.85 2.15 8.94
CA GLN A 26 -6.16 1.99 9.56
C GLN A 26 -7.26 2.78 8.85
N ASP A 27 -6.92 3.83 8.12
CA ASP A 27 -7.84 4.63 7.30
C ASP A 27 -8.17 3.96 5.95
N GLY A 28 -7.72 2.72 5.74
CA GLY A 28 -7.95 1.95 4.52
C GLY A 28 -7.07 2.38 3.34
N THR A 29 -6.17 3.34 3.53
CA THR A 29 -5.13 3.64 2.53
C THR A 29 -3.97 2.65 2.63
N ALA A 30 -3.17 2.59 1.58
CA ALA A 30 -1.91 1.85 1.59
C ALA A 30 -0.77 2.76 1.14
N THR A 31 0.36 2.71 1.84
CA THR A 31 1.61 3.30 1.38
C THR A 31 2.49 2.20 0.78
N TRP A 32 2.90 2.42 -0.45
CA TRP A 32 3.76 1.53 -1.19
C TRP A 32 5.14 2.15 -1.34
N THR A 33 6.17 1.44 -0.88
CA THR A 33 7.56 1.77 -1.21
C THR A 33 7.93 1.07 -2.50
N ALA A 34 8.02 1.84 -3.58
CA ALA A 34 8.47 1.30 -4.85
C ALA A 34 9.97 1.00 -4.74
N ALA A 35 10.35 -0.28 -4.83
CA ALA A 35 11.68 -0.70 -5.28
C ALA A 35 11.50 -1.37 -6.64
N MET A 36 11.15 -0.56 -7.64
CA MET A 36 11.05 -1.05 -9.01
C MET A 36 12.39 -0.85 -9.70
N THR A 37 12.94 -1.93 -10.22
CA THR A 37 14.03 -1.85 -11.20
C THR A 37 13.40 -1.45 -12.53
N ALA A 38 13.50 -0.17 -12.89
CA ALA A 38 13.04 0.36 -14.17
C ALA A 38 14.13 0.14 -15.22
N GLU A 39 13.89 -0.79 -16.15
CA GLU A 39 14.77 -0.97 -17.29
C GLU A 39 14.53 0.17 -18.30
N CYS A 40 15.59 0.92 -18.63
CA CYS A 40 15.51 1.95 -19.66
C CYS A 40 15.29 1.29 -21.03
N PRO A 41 14.17 1.55 -21.73
CA PRO A 41 13.85 0.88 -22.99
C PRO A 41 14.82 1.20 -24.14
N TRP A 42 15.69 2.22 -23.98
CA TRP A 42 16.70 2.58 -24.98
C TRP A 42 18.10 2.02 -24.72
N CYS A 43 18.47 1.73 -23.48
CA CYS A 43 19.83 1.27 -23.16
C CYS A 43 19.88 -0.02 -22.32
N GLY A 44 18.73 -0.61 -21.96
CA GLY A 44 18.66 -1.83 -21.15
C GLY A 44 19.19 -1.67 -19.73
N THR A 45 19.42 -0.43 -19.28
CA THR A 45 19.94 -0.17 -17.96
C THR A 45 18.81 -0.21 -16.95
N CYS A 46 18.89 -1.17 -16.05
CA CYS A 46 18.09 -1.28 -14.85
C CYS A 46 18.45 -0.16 -13.86
N ASN A 47 17.53 0.77 -13.65
CA ASN A 47 17.65 1.77 -12.60
C ASN A 47 16.75 1.36 -11.44
N ASP A 48 17.34 1.15 -10.27
CA ASP A 48 16.58 0.93 -9.06
C ASP A 48 15.94 2.27 -8.65
N LEU A 49 14.63 2.38 -8.85
CA LEU A 49 13.85 3.45 -8.25
C LEU A 49 13.66 3.07 -6.80
N VAL A 50 14.55 3.56 -5.94
CA VAL A 50 14.52 3.31 -4.50
C VAL A 50 13.93 4.52 -3.79
N GLY A 51 12.78 4.35 -3.15
CA GLY A 51 12.40 5.20 -2.02
C GLY A 51 11.24 6.18 -2.23
N GLU A 52 10.45 6.07 -3.30
CA GLU A 52 9.21 6.84 -3.39
C GLU A 52 8.05 6.10 -2.71
N SER A 53 7.48 6.74 -1.69
CA SER A 53 6.27 6.31 -1.01
C SER A 53 5.05 6.84 -1.77
N ILE A 54 4.26 5.95 -2.35
CA ILE A 54 3.00 6.31 -3.03
C ILE A 54 1.86 5.95 -2.09
N THR A 55 0.95 6.90 -1.87
CA THR A 55 -0.30 6.66 -1.14
C THR A 55 -1.41 6.31 -2.12
N LEU A 56 -2.10 5.21 -1.86
CA LEU A 56 -3.16 4.68 -2.71
C LEU A 56 -4.53 4.89 -2.07
N ALA A 57 -5.53 5.09 -2.93
CA ALA A 57 -6.92 5.17 -2.49
C ALA A 57 -7.42 3.79 -2.01
N PRO A 58 -8.48 3.71 -1.17
CA PRO A 58 -8.94 2.45 -0.60
C PRO A 58 -9.30 1.36 -1.62
N ASN A 59 -9.86 1.73 -2.77
CA ASN A 59 -10.16 0.80 -3.86
C ASN A 59 -8.89 0.20 -4.49
N GLU A 60 -7.83 1.00 -4.65
CA GLU A 60 -6.53 0.54 -5.14
C GLU A 60 -5.82 -0.31 -4.08
N ALA A 61 -5.90 0.09 -2.81
CA ALA A 61 -5.42 -0.67 -1.67
C ALA A 61 -6.11 -2.04 -1.56
N TRP A 62 -7.40 -2.15 -1.88
CA TRP A 62 -8.13 -3.42 -1.93
C TRP A 62 -7.57 -4.37 -3.00
N GLY A 63 -7.34 -3.86 -4.21
CA GLY A 63 -6.74 -4.64 -5.30
C GLY A 63 -5.35 -5.19 -4.90
N LEU A 64 -4.55 -4.36 -4.23
CA LEU A 64 -3.26 -4.77 -3.72
C LEU A 64 -3.33 -5.78 -2.57
N LEU A 65 -4.27 -5.60 -1.64
CA LEU A 65 -4.47 -6.52 -0.52
C LEU A 65 -4.79 -7.94 -1.03
N GLN A 66 -5.56 -8.05 -2.12
CA GLN A 66 -5.83 -9.34 -2.75
C GLN A 66 -4.57 -9.98 -3.34
N ALA A 67 -3.72 -9.20 -4.01
CA ALA A 67 -2.43 -9.67 -4.50
C ALA A 67 -1.45 -10.04 -3.36
N ALA A 68 -1.55 -9.33 -2.22
CA ALA A 68 -0.72 -9.52 -1.05
C ALA A 68 -1.19 -10.65 -0.12
N HIS A 69 -2.37 -11.24 -0.33
CA HIS A 69 -2.97 -12.26 0.53
C HIS A 69 -2.03 -13.43 0.84
N ARG A 70 -1.24 -13.89 -0.15
CA ARG A 70 -0.29 -15.00 0.03
C ARG A 70 0.95 -14.66 0.88
N TYR A 71 1.20 -13.37 1.11
CA TYR A 71 2.35 -12.86 1.85
C TYR A 71 1.98 -12.38 3.26
N LEU A 72 0.69 -12.28 3.56
CA LEU A 72 0.17 -11.84 4.85
C LEU A 72 -0.36 -13.04 5.65
N PRO A 73 -0.16 -13.06 6.97
CA PRO A 73 -0.92 -13.95 7.85
C PRO A 73 -2.42 -13.69 7.70
N VAL A 74 -3.25 -14.75 7.74
CA VAL A 74 -4.70 -14.64 7.56
C VAL A 74 -5.34 -13.64 8.54
N ALA A 75 -4.85 -13.55 9.77
CA ALA A 75 -5.33 -12.58 10.76
C ALA A 75 -5.04 -11.13 10.32
N ALA A 76 -3.81 -10.84 9.90
CA ALA A 76 -3.43 -9.51 9.40
C ALA A 76 -4.20 -9.14 8.13
N TRP A 77 -4.39 -10.10 7.21
CA TRP A 77 -5.19 -9.86 6.01
C TRP A 77 -6.64 -9.49 6.35
N ARG A 78 -7.27 -10.16 7.33
CA ARG A 78 -8.65 -9.85 7.76
C ARG A 78 -8.76 -8.46 8.39
N GLU A 79 -7.81 -8.08 9.23
CA GLU A 79 -7.79 -6.75 9.85
C GLU A 79 -7.65 -5.64 8.82
N VAL A 80 -6.74 -5.80 7.86
CA VAL A 80 -6.59 -4.85 6.74
C VAL A 80 -7.83 -4.84 5.86
N ALA A 81 -8.38 -6.01 5.54
CA ALA A 81 -9.55 -6.12 4.69
C ALA A 81 -10.72 -5.35 5.29
N ARG A 82 -10.90 -5.44 6.62
CA ARG A 82 -11.89 -4.66 7.34
C ARG A 82 -11.63 -3.16 7.25
N ALA A 83 -10.41 -2.70 7.54
CA ALA A 83 -10.07 -1.28 7.47
C ALA A 83 -10.30 -0.69 6.06
N VAL A 84 -9.91 -1.41 5.02
CA VAL A 84 -10.12 -1.00 3.63
C VAL A 84 -11.60 -0.98 3.25
N LEU A 85 -12.37 -2.00 3.66
CA LEU A 85 -13.82 -2.04 3.40
C LEU A 85 -14.57 -0.95 4.17
N ASP A 86 -14.21 -0.69 5.42
CA ASP A 86 -14.80 0.38 6.24
C ASP A 86 -14.50 1.74 5.60
N ALA A 87 -13.27 1.95 5.10
CA ALA A 87 -12.90 3.17 4.37
C ALA A 87 -13.62 3.32 3.01
N MET A 88 -13.84 2.22 2.29
CA MET A 88 -14.58 2.22 1.02
C MET A 88 -16.07 2.50 1.22
N ASN A 89 -16.67 1.97 2.29
CA ASN A 89 -18.09 2.13 2.58
C ASN A 89 -18.41 3.49 3.24
N GLY A 90 -17.39 4.25 3.64
CA GLY A 90 -17.55 5.47 4.42
C GLY A 90 -18.01 5.18 5.85
N PRO A 91 -18.11 6.21 6.71
CA PRO A 91 -18.61 6.03 8.07
C PRO A 91 -20.02 5.45 8.02
N GLN A 92 -20.18 4.23 8.57
CA GLN A 92 -21.49 3.67 8.84
C GLN A 92 -22.01 4.32 10.13
N ASP A 93 -22.97 5.23 9.96
CA ASP A 93 -23.80 5.80 11.04
C ASP A 93 -24.50 4.70 11.86
#